data_AF-A0A512CB00-F1
#
_entry.id   AF-A0A512CB00-F1
#
_cell.length_a   1.000
_cell.length_b   1.000
_cell.length_c   1.000
_cell.angle_alpha   90.00
_cell.angle_beta   90.00
_cell.angle_gamma   90.00
#
_symmetry.space_group_name_H-M   'P 1'
#
loop_
_entity.id
_entity.type
_entity.pdbx_description
1 polymer ?
#
loop_
_entity_poly.entity_id
_entity_poly.type
_entity_poly.pdbx_seq_one_letter_code
_entity_poly.pdbx_strand_id
1 'polypeptide(L)'
;MGHIISVYTKGGIGLFGSEKPSPGTLDTTLPVLSRIKEFYSSKYESTDAQGNQKPDLRTLIHWDSNLNVNDEGVASVDFFNGDVTGEHVLIIEAISRDGRFGYQEKKLQCYSLNTKPKR
;
A
#
# COMPACT_ATOMS: atom_id res chain seq x y z
N MET A 1 21.07 -6.03 20.37
CA MET A 1 21.44 -4.65 20.75
C MET A 1 20.83 -3.73 19.71
N GLY A 2 19.78 -2.99 20.05
CA GLY A 2 19.10 -2.09 19.12
C GLY A 2 19.73 -0.70 19.18
N HIS A 3 19.92 -0.06 18.03
CA HIS A 3 20.34 1.33 17.95
C HIS A 3 19.11 2.18 17.65
N ILE A 4 18.93 3.26 18.41
CA ILE A 4 17.86 4.25 18.18
C ILE A 4 18.53 5.49 17.60
N ILE A 5 17.98 5.99 16.51
CA ILE A 5 18.33 7.30 15.96
C ILE A 5 17.16 8.23 16.23
N SER A 6 17.44 9.35 16.89
CA SER A 6 16.47 10.40 17.14
C SER A 6 16.89 11.66 16.41
N VAL A 7 15.99 12.24 15.62
CA VAL A 7 16.23 13.45 14.84
C VAL A 7 15.32 14.56 15.36
N TYR A 8 15.91 15.71 15.71
CA TYR A 8 15.20 16.89 16.21
C TYR A 8 15.42 18.07 15.27
N THR A 9 14.36 18.76 14.88
CA THR A 9 14.46 19.98 14.06
C THR A 9 14.30 21.22 14.95
N LYS A 10 15.18 22.20 14.78
CA LYS A 10 15.19 23.45 15.58
C LYS A 10 13.88 24.24 15.46
N GLY A 11 13.15 24.08 14.35
CA GLY A 11 11.88 24.77 14.11
C GLY A 11 10.64 24.13 14.75
N GLY A 12 10.72 22.90 15.30
CA GLY A 12 9.57 22.23 15.92
C GLY A 12 8.45 21.79 14.97
N ILE A 13 8.61 22.03 13.65
CA ILE A 13 7.62 21.72 12.58
C ILE A 13 7.83 20.35 11.91
N GLY A 14 8.85 19.59 12.33
CA GLY A 14 9.13 18.25 11.81
C GLY A 14 9.47 18.21 10.31
N LEU A 15 9.23 17.07 9.66
CA LEU A 15 9.50 16.78 8.23
C LEU A 15 8.64 17.58 7.23
N PHE A 16 7.79 18.48 7.72
CA PHE A 16 6.82 19.25 6.94
C PHE A 16 7.16 20.74 6.84
N GLY A 17 8.31 21.17 7.39
CA GLY A 17 8.78 22.54 7.28
C GLY A 17 9.18 22.90 5.85
N SER A 18 8.27 23.54 5.11
CA SER A 18 8.56 24.15 3.83
C SER A 18 9.13 25.55 4.07
N GLU A 19 10.42 25.65 4.39
CA GLU A 19 11.13 26.93 4.29
C GLU A 19 12.52 26.75 3.72
N LYS A 20 12.91 27.64 2.80
CA LYS A 20 14.23 27.66 2.17
C LYS A 20 15.31 27.57 3.26
N PRO A 21 16.34 26.72 3.09
CA PRO A 21 17.37 26.54 4.10
C PRO A 21 18.05 27.87 4.43
N SER A 22 18.18 28.15 5.72
CA SER A 22 19.02 29.26 6.21
C SER A 22 20.47 29.03 5.78
N PRO A 23 21.23 30.08 5.42
CA PRO A 23 22.64 29.94 5.02
C PRO A 23 23.43 29.14 6.06
N GLY A 24 24.10 28.07 5.63
CA GLY A 24 24.83 27.14 6.50
C GLY A 24 24.06 25.89 6.94
N THR A 25 22.84 25.69 6.43
CA THR A 25 22.02 24.48 6.69
C THR A 25 22.01 23.56 5.48
N LEU A 26 22.22 22.25 5.70
CA LEU A 26 22.06 21.23 4.67
C LEU A 26 20.57 20.87 4.55
N ASP A 27 19.92 21.23 3.45
CA ASP A 27 18.60 20.70 3.09
C ASP A 27 18.81 19.42 2.28
N THR A 28 18.63 18.27 2.92
CA THR A 28 18.79 16.98 2.26
C THR A 28 17.59 16.10 2.58
N THR A 29 17.04 15.47 1.55
CA THR A 29 16.09 14.38 1.74
C THR A 29 16.90 13.13 2.04
N LEU A 30 16.77 12.59 3.25
CA LEU A 30 17.34 11.28 3.57
C LEU A 30 16.58 10.22 2.74
N PRO A 31 17.24 9.50 1.82
CA PRO A 31 16.55 8.57 0.90
C PRO A 31 15.82 7.43 1.63
N VAL A 32 16.13 7.20 2.91
CA VAL A 32 15.51 6.19 3.77
C VAL A 32 14.19 6.67 4.40
N LEU A 33 13.89 7.97 4.35
CA LEU A 33 12.67 8.55 4.94
C LEU A 33 11.80 9.17 3.84
N SER A 34 10.90 8.36 3.28
CA SER A 34 9.83 8.83 2.40
C SER A 34 8.56 9.09 3.19
N ARG A 35 7.74 10.04 2.74
CA ARG A 35 6.36 10.15 3.26
C ARG A 35 5.60 8.88 2.91
N ILE A 36 4.69 8.47 3.80
CA ILE A 36 3.75 7.38 3.54
C ILE A 36 3.03 7.71 2.23
N LYS A 37 3.23 6.85 1.22
CA LYS A 37 2.54 6.96 -0.06
C LYS A 37 1.32 6.06 0.02
N GLU A 38 0.15 6.67 -0.02
CA GLU A 38 -1.10 5.91 -0.15
C GLU A 38 -1.12 5.23 -1.52
N PHE A 39 -1.50 3.95 -1.54
CA PHE A 39 -1.64 3.20 -2.79
C PHE A 39 -2.86 3.72 -3.55
N TYR A 40 -2.69 3.93 -4.86
CA TYR A 40 -3.78 4.39 -5.71
C TYR A 40 -4.74 3.25 -6.00
N SER A 41 -5.94 3.28 -5.41
CA SER A 41 -7.05 2.44 -5.84
C SER A 41 -7.85 3.17 -6.93
N SER A 42 -8.05 2.52 -8.07
CA SER A 42 -8.90 3.05 -9.13
C SER A 42 -10.33 3.19 -8.60
N LYS A 43 -10.92 4.39 -8.77
CA LYS A 43 -12.35 4.61 -8.47
C LYS A 43 -13.16 4.04 -9.63
N TYR A 44 -13.80 2.89 -9.45
CA TYR A 44 -14.73 2.30 -10.42
C TYR A 44 -16.16 2.85 -10.30
N GLU A 45 -16.38 3.82 -9.41
CA GLU A 45 -17.61 4.61 -9.30
C GLU A 45 -17.69 5.64 -10.45
N SER A 46 -17.89 5.19 -11.69
CA SER A 46 -18.28 6.09 -12.77
C SER A 46 -19.39 5.46 -13.60
N THR A 47 -20.51 6.16 -13.64
CA THR A 47 -21.67 5.90 -14.51
C THR A 47 -21.38 6.12 -16.00
N ASP A 48 -20.19 6.59 -16.36
CA ASP A 48 -19.80 6.80 -17.76
C ASP A 48 -19.13 5.54 -18.35
N ALA A 49 -19.97 4.53 -18.62
CA ALA A 49 -19.60 3.27 -19.27
C ALA A 49 -19.04 3.45 -20.71
N GLN A 50 -19.00 4.68 -21.24
CA GLN A 50 -18.61 4.97 -22.62
C GLN A 50 -17.19 5.54 -22.76
N GLY A 51 -16.52 5.96 -21.68
CA GLY A 51 -15.26 6.71 -21.78
C GLY A 51 -13.96 5.93 -21.52
N ASN A 52 -14.02 4.78 -20.85
CA ASN A 52 -12.82 4.14 -20.30
C ASN A 52 -12.65 2.69 -20.78
N GLN A 53 -12.59 2.50 -22.10
CA GLN A 53 -12.30 1.19 -22.73
C GLN A 53 -10.81 0.80 -22.69
N LYS A 54 -10.03 1.37 -21.77
CA LYS A 54 -8.62 1.01 -21.64
C LYS A 54 -8.50 -0.23 -20.74
N PRO A 55 -7.86 -1.31 -21.20
CA PRO A 55 -7.67 -2.50 -20.38
C PRO A 55 -6.84 -2.19 -19.13
N ASP A 56 -7.29 -2.71 -18.00
CA ASP A 56 -6.60 -2.65 -16.71
C ASP A 56 -5.58 -3.79 -16.59
N LEU A 57 -4.32 -3.47 -16.89
CA LEU A 57 -3.20 -4.41 -16.89
C LEU A 57 -2.27 -4.21 -15.67
N ARG A 58 -2.80 -3.70 -14.54
CA ARG A 58 -2.00 -3.49 -13.33
C ARG A 58 -1.43 -4.82 -12.81
N THR A 59 -0.16 -4.78 -12.41
CA THR A 59 0.54 -5.92 -11.78
C THR A 59 0.34 -5.94 -10.26
N LEU A 60 0.24 -4.77 -9.62
CA LEU A 60 -0.13 -4.62 -8.22
C LEU A 60 -1.61 -4.21 -8.14
N ILE A 61 -2.45 -5.13 -7.66
CA ILE A 61 -3.90 -4.93 -7.60
C ILE A 61 -4.29 -4.11 -6.37
N HIS A 62 -3.70 -4.42 -5.22
CA HIS A 62 -4.00 -3.81 -3.94
C HIS A 62 -2.76 -3.81 -3.02
N TRP A 63 -2.58 -2.73 -2.28
CA TRP A 63 -1.61 -2.64 -1.19
C TRP A 63 -2.15 -1.72 -0.10
N ASP A 64 -2.19 -2.20 1.13
CA ASP A 64 -2.53 -1.43 2.31
C ASP A 64 -1.61 -1.83 3.46
N SER A 65 -0.93 -0.84 4.05
CA SER A 65 -0.02 -1.03 5.18
C SER A 65 -0.70 -0.77 6.53
N ASN A 66 -1.91 -0.24 6.55
CA ASN A 66 -2.61 0.17 7.76
C ASN A 66 -3.84 -0.71 8.03
N LEU A 67 -3.64 -2.02 7.99
CA LEU A 67 -4.64 -3.01 8.35
C LEU A 67 -4.56 -3.35 9.82
N ASN A 68 -5.60 -2.98 10.56
CA ASN A 68 -5.75 -3.33 11.97
C ASN A 68 -6.64 -4.55 12.10
N VAL A 69 -6.15 -5.53 12.86
CA VAL A 69 -6.92 -6.72 13.22
C VAL A 69 -7.83 -6.36 14.39
N ASN A 70 -9.11 -6.75 14.31
CA ASN A 70 -10.06 -6.53 15.40
C ASN A 70 -9.78 -7.45 16.61
N ASP A 71 -10.53 -7.28 17.70
CA ASP A 71 -10.35 -8.07 18.92
C ASP A 71 -10.64 -9.57 18.73
N GLU A 72 -11.32 -9.94 17.64
CA GLU A 72 -11.61 -11.33 17.25
C GLU A 72 -10.51 -11.96 16.39
N GLY A 73 -9.45 -11.21 16.05
CA GLY A 73 -8.36 -11.71 15.20
C GLY A 73 -8.64 -11.62 13.70
N VAL A 74 -9.62 -10.80 13.27
CA VAL A 74 -10.06 -10.66 11.88
C VAL A 74 -9.71 -9.29 11.31
N ALA A 75 -9.23 -9.27 10.07
CA ALA A 75 -9.13 -8.08 9.23
C ALA A 75 -9.81 -8.38 7.88
N SER A 76 -10.49 -7.39 7.31
CA SER A 76 -11.21 -7.52 6.04
C SER A 76 -10.79 -6.41 5.08
N VAL A 77 -10.62 -6.77 3.81
CA VAL A 77 -10.16 -5.88 2.74
C VAL A 77 -11.00 -6.16 1.51
N ASP A 78 -11.58 -5.11 0.94
CA ASP A 78 -12.26 -5.16 -0.34
C ASP A 78 -11.46 -4.38 -1.39
N PHE A 79 -11.32 -4.97 -2.57
CA PHE A 79 -10.62 -4.36 -3.69
C PHE A 79 -11.18 -4.83 -5.02
N PHE A 80 -10.97 -4.02 -6.05
CA PHE A 80 -11.31 -4.36 -7.43
C PHE A 80 -10.11 -5.01 -8.13
N ASN A 81 -10.37 -6.08 -8.87
CA ASN A 81 -9.36 -6.73 -9.69
C ASN A 81 -9.22 -6.04 -11.06
N GLY A 82 -8.08 -6.22 -11.72
CA GLY A 82 -7.87 -5.80 -13.11
C GLY A 82 -8.35 -6.85 -14.12
N ASP A 83 -8.07 -6.61 -15.40
CA ASP A 83 -8.48 -7.47 -16.52
C ASP A 83 -7.58 -8.70 -16.71
N VAL A 84 -6.47 -8.79 -15.95
CA VAL A 84 -5.50 -9.88 -16.04
C VAL A 84 -6.02 -11.11 -15.30
N THR A 85 -6.44 -12.13 -16.07
CA THR A 85 -6.75 -13.47 -15.55
C THR A 85 -5.47 -14.27 -15.33
N GLY A 86 -5.48 -15.17 -14.35
CA GLY A 86 -4.32 -16.01 -14.07
C GLY A 86 -4.13 -16.25 -12.58
N GLU A 87 -2.94 -16.75 -12.24
CA GLU A 87 -2.50 -16.87 -10.85
C GLU A 87 -2.05 -15.51 -10.34
N HIS A 88 -2.65 -15.06 -9.25
CA HIS A 88 -2.26 -13.89 -8.48
C HIS A 88 -1.63 -14.34 -7.16
N VAL A 89 -0.69 -13.56 -6.65
CA VAL A 89 -0.05 -13.83 -5.36
C VAL A 89 -0.54 -12.81 -4.34
N LEU A 90 -1.13 -13.32 -3.26
CA LEU A 90 -1.46 -12.58 -2.06
C LEU A 90 -0.32 -12.72 -1.07
N ILE A 91 0.27 -11.60 -0.67
CA ILE A 91 1.31 -11.53 0.35
C ILE A 91 0.74 -10.77 1.55
N ILE A 92 0.86 -11.35 2.74
CA ILE A 92 0.46 -10.73 4.00
C ILE A 92 1.68 -10.68 4.90
N GLU A 93 2.04 -9.47 5.32
CA GLU A 93 3.09 -9.21 6.30
C GLU A 93 2.45 -8.55 7.52
N ALA A 94 2.81 -9.01 8.72
CA ALA A 94 2.23 -8.52 9.96
C ALA A 94 3.29 -8.34 11.03
N ILE A 95 3.03 -7.40 11.94
CA ILE A 95 3.79 -7.22 13.17
C ILE A 95 2.82 -7.18 14.35
N SER A 96 3.10 -7.98 15.39
CA SER A 96 2.32 -7.98 16.63
C SER A 96 2.80 -6.88 17.58
N ARG A 97 1.99 -6.58 18.61
CA ARG A 97 2.33 -5.54 19.62
C ARG A 97 3.59 -5.86 20.42
N ASP A 98 3.92 -7.14 20.58
CA ASP A 98 5.15 -7.62 21.21
C ASP A 98 6.33 -7.75 20.22
N GLY A 99 6.18 -7.27 18.99
CA GLY A 99 7.25 -7.16 18.00
C GLY A 99 7.55 -8.46 17.23
N ARG A 100 6.63 -9.42 17.20
CA ARG A 100 6.76 -10.64 16.40
C ARG A 100 6.30 -10.37 14.98
N PHE A 101 6.98 -10.98 14.02
CA PHE A 101 6.65 -10.86 12.60
C PHE A 101 5.84 -12.08 12.13
N GLY A 102 4.89 -11.84 11.23
CA GLY A 102 4.16 -12.85 10.48
C GLY A 102 4.33 -12.62 8.98
N TYR A 103 4.45 -13.70 8.22
CA TYR A 103 4.48 -13.69 6.76
C TYR A 103 3.60 -14.84 6.25
N GLN A 104 2.76 -14.54 5.26
CA GLN A 104 1.97 -15.54 4.57
C GLN A 104 1.91 -15.21 3.08
N GLU A 105 2.13 -16.22 2.25
CA GLU A 105 1.92 -16.14 0.81
C GLU A 105 0.82 -17.11 0.39
N LYS A 106 -0.08 -16.66 -0.48
CA LYS A 106 -1.15 -17.49 -1.03
C LYS A 106 -1.37 -17.20 -2.49
N LYS A 107 -1.49 -18.26 -3.28
CA LYS A 107 -1.87 -18.17 -4.70
C LYS A 107 -3.39 -18.14 -4.83
N LEU A 108 -3.90 -17.21 -5.63
CA LEU A 108 -5.32 -17.05 -5.94
C LEU A 108 -5.49 -17.13 -7.44
N GLN A 109 -6.43 -17.96 -7.89
CA GLN A 109 -6.75 -18.04 -9.31
C GLN A 109 -7.87 -17.05 -9.63
N CYS A 110 -7.59 -16.09 -10.51
CA CYS A 110 -8.56 -15.13 -11.00
C CYS A 110 -9.04 -15.53 -12.39
N TYR A 111 -10.37 -15.57 -12.55
CA TYR A 111 -11.04 -15.91 -13.80
C TYR A 111 -11.83 -14.71 -14.32
N SER A 112 -11.97 -14.59 -15.64
CA SER A 112 -12.88 -13.62 -16.22
C SER A 112 -14.31 -14.08 -16.00
N LEU A 113 -15.23 -13.14 -15.75
CA LEU A 113 -16.67 -13.44 -15.59
C LEU A 113 -17.26 -14.12 -16.84
N ASN A 114 -16.63 -13.94 -18.00
CA ASN A 114 -17.04 -14.54 -19.27
C ASN A 114 -16.48 -15.96 -19.48
N THR A 115 -15.59 -16.43 -18.61
CA THR A 115 -14.94 -17.75 -18.70
C THR A 115 -15.02 -18.49 -17.36
N LYS A 116 -16.24 -18.71 -16.84
CA LYS A 116 -16.39 -19.67 -15.74
C LYS A 116 -16.00 -21.08 -16.23
N PRO A 117 -15.17 -21.83 -15.49
CA PRO A 117 -14.87 -23.21 -15.84
C PRO A 117 -16.14 -24.07 -15.76
N LYS A 118 -16.35 -24.90 -16.79
CA LYS A 118 -17.38 -25.95 -16.73
C LYS A 118 -17.02 -26.90 -15.59
N ARG A 119 -18.01 -27.14 -14.74
CA ARG A 119 -17.98 -28.06 -13.60
C ARG A 119 -17.63 -29.47 -14.04
#